data_AF-A0A8E2ALJ2-F1
#
_entry.id   AF-A0A8E2ALJ2-F1
#
_cell.length_a   1.000
_cell.length_b   1.000
_cell.length_c   1.000
_cell.angle_alpha   90.00
_cell.angle_beta   90.00
_cell.angle_gamma   90.00
#
_symmetry.space_group_name_H-M   'P 1'
#
loop_
_entity.id
_entity.type
_entity.pdbx_description
1 polymer ?
#
loop_
_entity_poly.entity_id
_entity_poly.type
_entity_poly.pdbx_seq_one_letter_code
_entity_poly.pdbx_strand_id
1 'polypeptide(L)'
;MKYPLAIVNKLMDVYGLDIKVAYDIACAFMKTLARSSIGGRAEELRMTGVVPAFHGHGHNRGCQVYWHPLYMDGVGKEDFEGCKRCFSEFNALASGTRLASAFHRHQAIEQFFGFWSEQKHIESGSFILNNYKQALKIIKNDGEILSALCSKLKVGPDDFEQYLQAERDYLHSLRSEPPEVALKMDYLKALIWLEEAV
;
A
#
# COMPACT_ATOMS: atom_id res chain seq x y z
N MET A 1 11.31 8.10 12.68
CA MET A 1 10.07 8.63 12.09
C MET A 1 9.02 8.75 13.19
N LYS A 2 8.82 9.92 13.81
CA LYS A 2 8.04 10.04 15.06
C LYS A 2 6.52 10.09 14.84
N TYR A 3 6.04 10.90 13.89
CA TYR A 3 4.60 11.09 13.67
C TYR A 3 3.85 9.83 13.23
N PRO A 4 4.32 9.04 12.24
CA PRO A 4 3.62 7.82 11.85
C PRO A 4 3.55 6.77 12.96
N LEU A 5 4.59 6.68 13.81
CA LEU A 5 4.54 5.81 15.00
C LEU A 5 3.48 6.26 16.00
N ALA A 6 3.38 7.57 16.27
CA ALA A 6 2.35 8.12 17.15
C ALA A 6 0.94 7.87 16.59
N ILE A 7 0.74 8.05 15.29
CA ILE A 7 -0.53 7.77 14.60
C ILE A 7 -0.88 6.29 14.74
N VAL A 8 0.04 5.38 14.40
CA VAL A 8 -0.21 3.93 14.51
C VAL A 8 -0.49 3.52 15.96
N ASN A 9 0.23 4.07 16.94
CA ASN A 9 -0.07 3.81 18.35
C ASN A 9 -1.51 4.21 18.71
N LYS A 10 -1.96 5.36 18.24
CA LYS A 10 -3.34 5.81 18.46
C LYS A 10 -4.36 4.92 17.73
N LEU A 11 -4.07 4.50 16.49
CA LEU A 11 -4.95 3.59 15.76
C LEU A 11 -5.08 2.24 16.48
N MET A 12 -3.98 1.72 17.03
CA MET A 12 -3.99 0.51 17.86
C MET A 12 -4.83 0.68 19.14
N ASP A 13 -4.80 1.85 19.77
CA ASP A 13 -5.67 2.15 20.94
C ASP A 13 -7.16 2.15 20.56
N VAL A 14 -7.50 2.66 19.38
CA VAL A 14 -8.89 2.89 18.96
C VAL A 14 -9.54 1.63 18.37
N TYR A 15 -8.81 0.89 17.54
CA TYR A 15 -9.36 -0.19 16.72
C TYR A 15 -8.93 -1.58 17.18
N GLY A 16 -7.82 -1.70 17.92
CA GLY A 16 -7.37 -2.98 18.49
C GLY A 16 -6.75 -3.93 17.45
N LEU A 17 -7.27 -5.15 17.40
CA LEU A 17 -6.72 -6.28 16.65
C LEU A 17 -6.93 -6.15 15.13
N ASP A 18 -5.99 -6.69 14.36
CA ASP A 18 -6.10 -6.94 12.91
C ASP A 18 -6.30 -5.69 12.04
N ILE A 19 -5.85 -4.54 12.53
CA ILE A 19 -5.95 -3.30 11.76
C ILE A 19 -4.95 -3.31 10.60
N LYS A 20 -5.43 -2.90 9.43
CA LYS A 20 -4.59 -2.66 8.25
C LYS A 20 -4.40 -1.16 8.03
N VAL A 21 -3.17 -0.68 8.19
CA VAL A 21 -2.87 0.75 8.03
C VAL A 21 -2.21 0.98 6.68
N ALA A 22 -2.81 1.87 5.90
CA ALA A 22 -2.27 2.23 4.61
C ALA A 22 -1.26 3.37 4.71
N TYR A 23 -0.13 3.20 4.05
CA TYR A 23 0.90 4.22 3.93
C TYR A 23 1.70 4.03 2.65
N ASP A 24 2.01 5.10 1.93
CA ASP A 24 2.72 5.06 0.65
C ASP A 24 4.02 4.26 0.72
N ILE A 25 4.69 4.32 1.87
CA ILE A 25 5.93 3.58 2.15
C ILE A 25 5.73 2.48 3.20
N ALA A 26 4.53 1.89 3.32
CA ALA A 26 4.23 0.86 4.31
C ALA A 26 5.28 -0.27 4.30
N CYS A 27 5.75 -0.69 3.12
CA CYS A 27 6.78 -1.72 2.97
C CYS A 27 8.10 -1.41 3.69
N ALA A 28 8.48 -0.14 3.80
CA ALA A 28 9.66 0.31 4.53
C ALA A 28 9.31 0.67 5.98
N PHE A 29 8.16 1.31 6.18
CA PHE A 29 7.70 1.75 7.48
C PHE A 29 7.46 0.59 8.45
N MET A 30 6.93 -0.55 7.99
CA MET A 30 6.71 -1.71 8.86
C MET A 30 8.02 -2.23 9.48
N LYS A 31 9.16 -2.11 8.78
CA LYS A 31 10.48 -2.41 9.37
C LYS A 31 10.86 -1.42 10.47
N THR A 32 10.48 -0.16 10.31
CA THR A 32 10.69 0.88 11.33
C THR A 32 9.78 0.65 12.53
N LEU A 33 8.51 0.28 12.31
CA LEU A 33 7.56 -0.06 13.36
C LEU A 33 8.05 -1.24 14.20
N ALA A 34 8.46 -2.33 13.56
CA ALA A 34 8.99 -3.51 14.25
C ALA A 34 10.21 -3.22 15.15
N ARG A 35 11.04 -2.25 14.76
CA ARG A 35 12.24 -1.83 15.53
C ARG A 35 11.96 -0.72 16.54
N SER A 36 10.72 -0.26 16.65
CA SER A 36 10.35 0.83 17.54
C SER A 36 9.94 0.32 18.93
N SER A 37 9.78 1.23 19.88
CA SER A 37 9.30 0.92 21.24
C SER A 37 7.87 0.35 21.27
N ILE A 38 7.11 0.46 20.18
CA ILE A 38 5.74 -0.07 20.05
C ILE A 38 5.67 -1.31 19.14
N GLY A 39 6.82 -1.83 18.68
CA GLY A 39 6.88 -2.95 17.75
C GLY A 39 6.24 -4.23 18.30
N GLY A 40 6.59 -4.62 19.53
CA GLY A 40 6.00 -5.82 20.17
C GLY A 40 4.49 -5.71 20.36
N ARG A 41 3.99 -4.50 20.66
CA ARG A 41 2.54 -4.24 20.73
C ARG A 41 1.86 -4.35 19.36
N ALA A 42 2.50 -3.84 18.31
CA ALA A 42 1.98 -3.95 16.95
C ALA A 42 1.90 -5.41 16.48
N GLU A 43 2.88 -6.23 16.86
CA GLU A 43 2.89 -7.67 16.63
C GLU A 43 1.78 -8.39 17.41
N GLU A 44 1.64 -8.12 18.71
CA GLU A 44 0.57 -8.66 19.56
C GLU A 44 -0.82 -8.34 18.99
N LEU A 45 -0.99 -7.12 18.47
CA LEU A 45 -2.24 -6.68 17.86
C LEU A 45 -2.43 -7.13 16.39
N ARG A 46 -1.47 -7.87 15.83
CA ARG A 46 -1.47 -8.32 14.42
C ARG A 46 -1.68 -7.18 13.43
N MET A 47 -1.15 -6.00 13.75
CA MET A 47 -1.24 -4.84 12.88
C MET A 47 -0.40 -5.08 11.61
N THR A 48 -0.98 -4.81 10.45
CA THR A 48 -0.29 -4.95 9.16
C THR A 48 -0.37 -3.67 8.34
N GLY A 49 0.62 -3.47 7.46
CA GLY A 49 0.67 -2.33 6.55
C GLY A 49 0.18 -2.69 5.16
N VAL A 50 -0.34 -1.72 4.43
CA VAL A 50 -0.66 -1.83 3.00
C VAL A 50 -0.17 -0.58 2.25
N VAL A 51 0.32 -0.74 1.01
CA VAL A 51 0.63 0.40 0.15
C VAL A 51 -0.63 0.74 -0.64
N PRO A 52 -1.14 1.99 -0.61
CA PRO A 52 -2.30 2.40 -1.39
C PRO A 52 -2.21 2.06 -2.87
N ALA A 53 -3.34 1.74 -3.51
CA ALA A 53 -3.37 1.14 -4.85
C ALA A 53 -2.64 1.96 -5.92
N PHE A 54 -2.81 3.29 -5.92
CA PHE A 54 -2.14 4.17 -6.89
C PHE A 54 -0.63 4.18 -6.66
N HIS A 55 -0.21 4.31 -5.40
CA HIS A 55 1.21 4.32 -5.03
C HIS A 55 1.89 2.95 -5.22
N GLY A 56 1.14 1.86 -5.02
CA GLY A 56 1.66 0.52 -5.14
C GLY A 56 2.19 0.24 -6.54
N HIS A 57 1.53 0.73 -7.58
CA HIS A 57 2.05 0.63 -8.96
C HIS A 57 3.37 1.40 -9.20
N GLY A 58 3.69 2.39 -8.38
CA GLY A 58 4.97 3.11 -8.41
C GLY A 58 6.12 2.34 -7.75
N HIS A 59 5.83 1.27 -7.00
CA HIS A 59 6.86 0.45 -6.39
C HIS A 59 7.35 -0.63 -7.36
N ASN A 60 8.54 -1.18 -7.14
CA ASN A 60 9.01 -2.33 -7.93
C ASN A 60 8.06 -3.54 -7.77
N ARG A 61 8.01 -4.42 -8.78
CA ARG A 61 7.10 -5.58 -8.81
C ARG A 61 7.25 -6.46 -7.56
N GLY A 62 8.47 -6.67 -7.09
CA GLY A 62 8.75 -7.44 -5.88
C GLY A 62 8.15 -6.82 -4.61
N CYS A 63 7.90 -5.52 -4.56
CA CYS A 63 7.12 -4.89 -3.50
C CYS A 63 5.62 -5.05 -3.74
N GLN A 64 5.16 -4.89 -4.98
CA GLN A 64 3.73 -4.96 -5.34
C GLN A 64 3.10 -6.28 -4.90
N VAL A 65 3.72 -7.42 -5.21
CA VAL A 65 3.19 -8.77 -4.92
C VAL A 65 3.07 -9.12 -3.43
N TYR A 66 3.56 -8.26 -2.53
CA TYR A 66 3.39 -8.38 -1.08
C TYR A 66 2.62 -7.23 -0.45
N TRP A 67 2.68 -6.03 -1.03
CA TRP A 67 2.24 -4.80 -0.37
C TRP A 67 1.03 -4.11 -1.03
N HIS A 68 0.71 -4.46 -2.28
CA HIS A 68 -0.42 -3.87 -3.00
C HIS A 68 -1.76 -4.46 -2.52
N PRO A 69 -2.85 -3.68 -2.41
CA PRO A 69 -4.11 -4.15 -1.82
C PRO A 69 -4.71 -5.35 -2.55
N LEU A 70 -4.49 -5.45 -3.87
CA LEU A 70 -4.92 -6.58 -4.69
C LEU A 70 -4.42 -7.95 -4.19
N TYR A 71 -3.26 -7.99 -3.54
CA TYR A 71 -2.63 -9.22 -3.06
C TYR A 71 -2.75 -9.38 -1.54
N MET A 72 -3.67 -8.66 -0.90
CA MET A 72 -3.87 -8.68 0.54
C MET A 72 -5.30 -9.03 0.93
N ASP A 73 -5.43 -10.01 1.81
CA ASP A 73 -6.73 -10.32 2.41
C ASP A 73 -7.18 -9.25 3.40
N GLY A 74 -8.49 -9.15 3.60
CA GLY A 74 -9.10 -8.30 4.63
C GLY A 74 -9.18 -6.80 4.28
N VAL A 75 -8.70 -6.36 3.11
CA VAL A 75 -8.80 -4.96 2.67
C VAL A 75 -10.07 -4.66 1.86
N GLY A 76 -10.76 -5.70 1.38
CA GLY A 76 -11.95 -5.55 0.55
C GLY A 76 -11.65 -4.86 -0.79
N LYS A 77 -12.48 -3.88 -1.16
CA LYS A 77 -12.33 -3.07 -2.38
C LYS A 77 -11.76 -1.67 -2.11
N GLU A 78 -11.19 -1.45 -0.93
CA GLU A 78 -10.58 -0.17 -0.56
C GLU A 78 -9.30 0.08 -1.37
N ASP A 79 -9.16 1.31 -1.89
CA ASP A 79 -7.97 1.76 -2.62
C ASP A 79 -6.92 2.40 -1.70
N PHE A 80 -7.35 2.81 -0.50
CA PHE A 80 -6.58 3.50 0.53
C PHE A 80 -6.01 4.86 0.11
N GLU A 81 -6.64 5.52 -0.86
CA GLU A 81 -6.25 6.86 -1.33
C GLU A 81 -7.02 8.00 -0.64
N GLY A 82 -7.82 7.68 0.38
CA GLY A 82 -8.64 8.65 1.12
C GLY A 82 -7.85 9.87 1.64
N CYS A 83 -6.63 9.66 2.14
CA CYS A 83 -5.78 10.78 2.60
C CYS A 83 -5.42 11.76 1.47
N LYS A 84 -5.21 11.27 0.24
CA LYS A 84 -4.83 12.13 -0.90
C LYS A 84 -6.02 12.94 -1.36
N ARG A 85 -7.22 12.33 -1.35
CA ARG A 85 -8.50 13.03 -1.57
C ARG A 85 -8.72 14.12 -0.52
N CYS A 86 -8.48 13.81 0.76
CA CYS A 86 -8.51 14.79 1.85
C CYS A 86 -7.54 15.95 1.61
N PHE A 87 -6.28 15.67 1.29
CA PHE A 87 -5.28 16.72 1.02
C PHE A 87 -5.62 17.56 -0.21
N SER A 88 -6.21 16.96 -1.23
CA SER A 88 -6.68 17.68 -2.42
C SER A 88 -7.76 18.69 -2.05
N GLU A 89 -8.75 18.30 -1.24
CA GLU A 89 -9.81 19.19 -0.76
C GLU A 89 -9.25 20.25 0.21
N PHE A 90 -8.31 19.86 1.08
CA PHE A 90 -7.66 20.74 2.04
C PHE A 90 -6.91 21.91 1.39
N ASN A 91 -6.41 21.74 0.16
CA ASN A 91 -5.78 22.83 -0.59
C ASN A 91 -6.72 24.04 -0.81
N ALA A 92 -8.04 23.86 -0.75
CA ALA A 92 -9.01 24.96 -0.82
C ALA A 92 -8.84 25.97 0.33
N LEU A 93 -8.31 25.57 1.48
CA LEU A 93 -8.03 26.47 2.60
C LEU A 93 -6.83 27.40 2.36
N ALA A 94 -5.95 27.08 1.41
CA ALA A 94 -4.68 27.78 1.24
C ALA A 94 -4.88 29.28 0.95
N SER A 95 -5.83 29.63 0.08
CA SER A 95 -6.10 31.03 -0.29
C SER A 95 -6.66 31.83 0.89
N GLY A 96 -7.67 31.30 1.59
CA GLY A 96 -8.32 31.96 2.72
C GLY A 96 -7.44 32.08 3.95
N THR A 97 -6.52 31.13 4.16
CA THR A 97 -5.63 31.16 5.33
C THR A 97 -4.31 31.88 5.08
N ARG A 98 -3.96 32.22 3.83
CA ARG A 98 -2.64 32.80 3.49
C ARG A 98 -2.27 34.01 4.36
N LEU A 99 -3.20 34.96 4.50
CA LEU A 99 -3.03 36.20 5.26
C LEU A 99 -3.66 36.15 6.66
N ALA A 100 -4.18 35.00 7.07
CA ALA A 100 -4.78 34.82 8.38
C ALA A 100 -3.71 34.81 9.49
N SER A 101 -4.07 35.34 10.66
CA SER A 101 -3.26 35.16 11.88
C SER A 101 -3.14 33.67 12.22
N ALA A 102 -2.14 33.31 13.04
CA ALA A 102 -1.93 31.93 13.44
C ALA A 102 -3.19 31.31 14.08
N PHE A 103 -3.89 32.09 14.92
CA PHE A 103 -5.15 31.67 15.54
C PHE A 103 -6.22 31.31 14.50
N HIS A 104 -6.54 32.23 13.59
CA HIS A 104 -7.59 31.99 12.58
C HIS A 104 -7.20 30.89 11.59
N ARG A 105 -5.91 30.74 11.29
CA ARG A 105 -5.41 29.62 10.49
C ARG A 105 -5.66 28.28 11.17
N HIS A 106 -5.32 28.15 12.45
CA HIS A 106 -5.60 26.92 13.20
C HIS A 106 -7.09 26.63 13.30
N GLN A 107 -7.90 27.65 13.58
CA GLN A 107 -9.36 27.53 13.62
C GLN A 107 -9.92 27.01 12.29
N ALA A 108 -9.49 27.56 11.15
CA ALA A 108 -9.94 27.12 9.84
C ALA A 108 -9.53 25.67 9.53
N ILE A 109 -8.31 25.27 9.90
CA ILE A 109 -7.83 23.89 9.75
C ILE A 109 -8.67 22.93 10.60
N GLU A 110 -8.92 23.26 11.86
CA GLU A 110 -9.72 22.45 12.78
C GLU A 110 -11.16 22.29 12.27
N GLN A 111 -11.79 23.38 11.85
CA GLN A 111 -13.14 23.37 11.28
C GLN A 111 -13.23 22.51 10.02
N PHE A 112 -12.24 22.60 9.12
CA PHE A 112 -12.20 21.76 7.93
C PHE A 112 -12.13 20.28 8.28
N PHE A 113 -11.21 19.87 9.16
CA PHE A 113 -11.08 18.46 9.52
C PHE A 113 -12.27 17.95 10.33
N GLY A 114 -12.89 18.79 11.16
CA GLY A 114 -14.14 18.48 11.86
C GLY A 114 -15.28 18.17 10.89
N PHE A 115 -15.53 19.09 9.95
CA PHE A 115 -16.55 18.91 8.91
C PHE A 115 -16.25 17.70 8.01
N TRP A 116 -15.00 17.55 7.56
CA TRP A 116 -14.61 16.45 6.70
C TRP A 116 -14.80 15.09 7.39
N SER A 117 -14.48 15.00 8.69
CA SER A 117 -14.71 13.80 9.49
C SER A 117 -16.20 13.44 9.58
N GLU A 118 -17.07 14.42 9.82
CA GLU A 118 -18.52 14.22 9.87
C GLU A 118 -19.05 13.74 8.51
N GLN A 119 -18.63 14.41 7.43
CA GLN A 119 -19.00 14.02 6.07
C GLN A 119 -18.57 12.58 5.75
N LYS A 120 -17.33 12.18 6.10
CA LYS A 120 -16.87 10.80 5.88
C LYS A 120 -17.62 9.79 6.71
N HIS A 121 -17.98 10.13 7.94
CA HIS A 121 -18.81 9.27 8.76
C HIS A 121 -20.18 9.02 8.11
N ILE A 122 -20.84 10.07 7.61
CA ILE A 122 -22.13 9.98 6.90
C ILE A 122 -21.99 9.15 5.61
N GLU A 123 -20.94 9.39 4.83
CA GLU A 123 -20.70 8.69 3.56
C GLU A 123 -20.30 7.22 3.72
N SER A 124 -19.81 6.81 4.90
CA SER A 124 -19.26 5.46 5.13
C SER A 124 -20.26 4.34 4.84
N GLY A 125 -21.53 4.53 5.20
CA GLY A 125 -22.58 3.54 4.94
C GLY A 125 -22.81 3.32 3.44
N SER A 126 -22.91 4.40 2.67
CA SER A 126 -23.02 4.32 1.21
C SER A 126 -21.78 3.74 0.56
N PHE A 127 -20.59 4.09 1.06
CA PHE A 127 -19.31 3.54 0.60
C PHE A 127 -19.27 2.01 0.74
N ILE A 128 -19.57 1.49 1.93
CA ILE A 128 -19.59 0.05 2.21
C ILE A 128 -20.65 -0.65 1.34
N LEU A 129 -21.87 -0.10 1.27
CA LEU A 129 -22.95 -0.69 0.47
C LEU A 129 -22.60 -0.77 -1.03
N ASN A 130 -21.99 0.28 -1.57
CA ASN A 130 -21.61 0.33 -2.98
C ASN A 130 -20.48 -0.65 -3.29
N ASN A 131 -19.48 -0.77 -2.40
CA ASN A 131 -18.41 -1.76 -2.52
C ASN A 131 -18.95 -3.19 -2.46
N TYR A 132 -19.91 -3.45 -1.58
CA TYR A 132 -20.57 -4.75 -1.50
C TYR A 132 -21.34 -5.10 -2.78
N LYS A 133 -22.14 -4.17 -3.30
CA LYS A 133 -22.85 -4.34 -4.59
C LYS A 133 -21.88 -4.56 -5.74
N GLN A 134 -20.76 -3.83 -5.76
CA GLN A 134 -19.72 -4.01 -6.77
C GLN A 134 -19.10 -5.41 -6.68
N ALA A 135 -18.78 -5.89 -5.49
CA ALA A 135 -18.25 -7.24 -5.28
C ALA A 135 -19.22 -8.32 -5.77
N LEU A 136 -20.51 -8.21 -5.44
CA LEU A 136 -21.54 -9.14 -5.94
C LEU A 136 -21.64 -9.13 -7.48
N LYS A 137 -21.55 -7.95 -8.09
CA LYS A 137 -21.59 -7.82 -9.56
C LYS A 137 -20.37 -8.48 -10.21
N ILE A 138 -19.18 -8.29 -9.65
CA ILE A 138 -17.94 -8.93 -10.12
C ILE A 138 -18.06 -10.44 -10.00
N ILE A 139 -18.48 -10.97 -8.85
CA ILE A 139 -18.64 -12.43 -8.66
C ILE A 139 -19.62 -13.00 -9.68
N LYS A 140 -20.76 -12.33 -9.89
CA LYS A 140 -21.78 -12.77 -10.84
C LYS A 140 -21.27 -12.75 -12.28
N ASN A 141 -20.67 -11.65 -12.71
CA ASN A 141 -20.32 -11.43 -14.11
C ASN A 141 -19.01 -12.12 -14.49
N ASP A 142 -18.01 -12.00 -13.64
CA ASP A 142 -16.64 -12.42 -13.94
C ASP A 142 -16.42 -13.88 -13.54
N GLY A 143 -17.26 -14.45 -12.65
CA GLY A 143 -17.17 -15.86 -12.25
C GLY A 143 -17.40 -16.84 -13.40
N GLU A 144 -18.34 -16.55 -14.29
CA GLU A 144 -18.58 -17.36 -15.50
C GLU A 144 -17.39 -17.29 -16.46
N ILE A 145 -16.85 -16.08 -16.66
CA ILE A 145 -15.68 -15.84 -17.51
C ILE A 145 -14.46 -16.57 -16.93
N LEU A 146 -14.24 -16.45 -15.62
CA LEU A 146 -13.14 -17.11 -14.93
C LEU A 146 -13.26 -18.64 -15.05
N SER A 147 -14.46 -19.21 -14.86
CA SER A 147 -14.70 -20.65 -15.02
C SER A 147 -14.39 -21.15 -16.43
N ALA A 148 -14.79 -20.40 -17.46
CA ALA A 148 -14.48 -20.72 -18.85
C ALA A 148 -12.96 -20.65 -19.13
N LEU A 149 -12.27 -19.66 -18.59
CA LEU A 149 -10.82 -19.51 -18.70
C LEU A 149 -10.07 -20.63 -17.95
N CYS A 150 -10.49 -20.97 -16.74
CA CYS A 150 -9.96 -22.08 -15.95
C CYS A 150 -10.06 -23.40 -16.73
N SER A 151 -11.22 -23.68 -17.31
CA SER A 151 -11.45 -24.87 -18.13
C SER A 151 -10.55 -24.90 -19.37
N LYS A 152 -10.40 -23.76 -20.05
CA LYS A 152 -9.57 -23.64 -21.27
C LYS A 152 -8.08 -23.79 -20.96
N LEU A 153 -7.61 -23.16 -19.89
CA LEU A 153 -6.20 -23.14 -19.50
C LEU A 153 -5.80 -24.33 -18.62
N LYS A 154 -6.78 -25.13 -18.17
CA LYS A 154 -6.62 -26.25 -17.23
C LYS A 154 -5.96 -25.81 -15.92
N VAL A 155 -6.43 -24.68 -15.38
CA VAL A 155 -5.97 -24.11 -14.13
C VAL A 155 -7.14 -23.98 -13.15
N GLY A 156 -6.85 -23.97 -11.86
CA GLY A 156 -7.81 -23.77 -10.78
C GLY A 156 -7.31 -22.77 -9.73
N PRO A 157 -8.09 -22.57 -8.65
CA PRO A 157 -7.75 -21.64 -7.58
C PRO A 157 -6.37 -21.89 -6.95
N ASP A 158 -6.00 -23.15 -6.75
CA ASP A 158 -4.69 -23.51 -6.17
C ASP A 158 -3.53 -23.07 -7.08
N ASP A 159 -3.71 -23.11 -8.40
CA ASP A 159 -2.70 -22.65 -9.35
C ASP A 159 -2.48 -21.14 -9.23
N PHE A 160 -3.51 -20.35 -8.91
CA PHE A 160 -3.37 -18.90 -8.77
C PHE A 160 -2.44 -18.53 -7.61
N GLU A 161 -2.61 -19.20 -6.47
CA GLU A 161 -1.76 -19.02 -5.30
C GLU A 161 -0.34 -19.52 -5.59
N GLN A 162 -0.20 -20.65 -6.29
CA GLN A 162 1.10 -21.15 -6.73
C GLN A 162 1.80 -20.20 -7.70
N TYR A 163 1.08 -19.58 -8.64
CA TYR A 163 1.64 -18.59 -9.57
C TYR A 163 2.12 -17.35 -8.83
N LEU A 164 1.34 -16.85 -7.87
CA LEU A 164 1.75 -15.71 -7.04
C LEU A 164 2.99 -16.05 -6.21
N GLN A 165 3.05 -17.25 -5.64
CA GLN A 165 4.22 -17.71 -4.88
C GLN A 165 5.44 -17.90 -5.78
N ALA A 166 5.29 -18.50 -6.97
CA ALA A 166 6.38 -18.66 -7.94
C ALA A 166 6.91 -17.29 -8.41
N GLU A 167 6.04 -16.32 -8.63
CA GLU A 167 6.44 -14.94 -8.97
C GLU A 167 7.24 -14.31 -7.82
N ARG A 168 6.80 -14.47 -6.57
CA ARG A 168 7.52 -14.00 -5.38
C ARG A 168 8.91 -14.62 -5.27
N ASP A 169 9.02 -15.92 -5.45
CA ASP A 169 10.29 -16.65 -5.35
C ASP A 169 11.26 -16.25 -6.47
N TYR A 170 10.76 -16.14 -7.70
CA TYR A 170 11.51 -15.63 -8.85
C TYR A 170 12.05 -14.21 -8.57
N LEU A 171 11.19 -13.26 -8.19
CA LEU A 171 11.61 -11.89 -7.89
C LEU A 171 12.57 -11.81 -6.70
N HIS A 172 12.44 -12.71 -5.72
CA HIS A 172 13.37 -12.78 -4.60
C HIS A 172 14.76 -13.25 -5.06
N SER A 173 14.83 -14.26 -5.93
CA SER A 173 16.09 -14.76 -6.50
C SER A 173 16.86 -13.71 -7.30
N LEU A 174 16.16 -12.72 -7.86
CA LEU A 174 16.75 -11.62 -8.62
C LEU A 174 17.33 -10.49 -7.76
N ARG A 175 17.19 -10.54 -6.42
CA ARG A 175 17.71 -9.48 -5.55
C ARG A 175 19.23 -9.41 -5.51
N SER A 176 19.90 -10.49 -5.85
CA SER A 176 21.35 -10.58 -5.98
C SER A 176 21.67 -11.00 -7.41
N GLU A 177 22.53 -10.24 -8.09
CA GLU A 177 23.05 -10.67 -9.39
C GLU A 177 23.74 -12.03 -9.23
N PRO A 178 23.50 -12.98 -10.16
CA PRO A 178 24.26 -14.23 -10.18
C PRO A 178 25.77 -13.91 -10.20
N PRO A 179 26.60 -14.63 -9.44
CA PRO A 179 28.04 -14.40 -9.41
C PRO A 179 28.68 -14.40 -10.80
N GLU A 180 28.14 -15.20 -11.71
CA GLU A 180 28.57 -15.29 -13.11
C GLU A 180 28.32 -13.99 -13.91
N VAL A 181 27.24 -13.28 -13.62
CA VAL A 181 26.92 -11.99 -14.27
C VAL A 181 27.84 -10.91 -13.73
N ALA A 182 28.03 -10.86 -12.41
CA ALA A 182 28.99 -9.95 -11.78
C ALA A 182 30.40 -10.17 -12.33
N LEU A 183 30.85 -11.43 -12.45
CA LEU A 183 32.15 -11.78 -13.02
C LEU A 183 32.30 -11.33 -14.48
N LYS A 184 31.27 -11.50 -15.31
CA LYS A 184 31.29 -11.03 -16.71
C LYS A 184 31.37 -9.50 -16.79
N MET A 185 30.64 -8.79 -15.93
CA MET A 185 30.71 -7.34 -15.86
C MET A 185 32.08 -6.84 -15.39
N ASP A 186 32.67 -7.51 -14.40
CA ASP A 186 34.00 -7.15 -13.90
C ASP A 186 35.10 -7.46 -14.92
N TYR A 187 34.98 -8.57 -15.65
CA TYR A 187 35.86 -8.87 -16.78
C TYR A 187 35.74 -7.81 -17.90
N LEU A 188 34.52 -7.40 -18.25
CA LEU A 188 34.30 -6.34 -19.25
C LEU A 188 34.90 -5.00 -18.79
N LYS A 189 34.73 -4.61 -17.52
CA LYS A 189 35.36 -3.41 -16.96
C LYS A 189 36.88 -3.49 -17.05
N ALA A 190 37.47 -4.64 -16.73
CA ALA A 190 38.91 -4.85 -16.82
C ALA A 190 39.43 -4.75 -18.26
N LEU A 191 38.67 -5.25 -19.25
CA LEU A 191 38.98 -5.09 -20.68
C LEU A 191 38.93 -3.61 -21.11
N ILE A 192 37.89 -2.88 -20.72
CA ILE A 192 37.78 -1.44 -21.03
C ILE A 192 38.95 -0.66 -20.44
N TRP A 193 39.30 -0.92 -19.16
CA TRP A 193 40.46 -0.30 -18.53
C TRP A 193 41.77 -0.62 -19.23
N LEU A 194 41.92 -1.83 -19.77
CA LEU A 194 43.11 -2.21 -20.53
C LEU A 194 43.18 -1.45 -21.86
N GLU A 195 42.06 -1.29 -22.57
CA GLU A 195 42.02 -0.52 -23.82
C GLU A 195 42.27 0.98 -23.61
N GLU A 196 41.77 1.56 -22.52
CA GLU A 196 41.98 2.98 -22.17
C GLU A 196 43.40 3.29 -21.67
N ALA A 197 44.15 2.26 -21.23
CA ALA A 197 45.52 2.40 -20.72
C ALA A 197 46.62 2.30 -21.80
N VAL A 198 46.24 2.02 -23.05
CA VAL A 198 47.13 1.93 -24.24
C VAL A 198 47.00 3.19 -25.09
#